data_AF-A0A7V3JK74-F1
#
_entry.id   AF-A0A7V3JK74-F1
#
_cell.length_a   1.000
_cell.length_b   1.000
_cell.length_c   1.000
_cell.angle_alpha   90.00
_cell.angle_beta   90.00
_cell.angle_gamma   90.00
#
_symmetry.space_group_name_H-M   'P 1'
#
loop_
_entity.id
_entity.type
_entity.pdbx_description
1 polymer ?
#
loop_
_entity_poly.entity_id
_entity_poly.type
_entity_poly.pdbx_seq_one_letter_code
_entity_poly.pdbx_strand_id
1 'polypeptide(L)'
;MRSAAVRLGVVAAVALWAGQAQAHKLHVFAALDGKVIRGEAYFRGGGAAAGVPVQALGPGGEPLGQTTTDSQGKFSLPARFRCEHRLVFDAGGGHVGEYRLSAQQLPADLPPLSQAVSPDGTFASALPSATLEANPLPAAEPVEKEPPPNLSSGPLPRDPSANLIGSIEAVRTQMLELRAEFDAFRQETRLRDVLGGVGYILGLMGVVLYVVNRRRTSQS
;
A
#
# COMPACT_ATOMS: atom_id res chain seq x y z
N MET A 1 21.51 49.93 6.26
CA MET A 1 21.33 48.71 7.07
C MET A 1 19.87 48.27 7.22
N ARG A 2 18.89 49.18 7.43
CA ARG A 2 17.45 48.84 7.55
C ARG A 2 16.84 48.15 6.32
N SER A 3 17.25 48.54 5.12
CA SER A 3 16.79 47.98 3.85
C SER A 3 17.30 46.56 3.56
N ALA A 4 18.44 46.16 4.15
CA ALA A 4 18.95 44.78 4.03
C ALA A 4 18.15 43.81 4.91
N ALA A 5 17.77 44.23 6.13
CA ALA A 5 16.95 43.44 7.03
C ALA A 5 15.52 43.20 6.50
N VAL A 6 14.93 44.20 5.83
CA VAL A 6 13.61 44.05 5.19
C VAL A 6 13.67 43.10 4.00
N ARG A 7 14.71 43.19 3.16
CA ARG A 7 14.92 42.26 2.03
C ARG A 7 15.14 40.83 2.50
N LEU A 8 15.91 40.63 3.57
CA LEU A 8 16.14 39.31 4.17
C LEU A 8 14.85 38.73 4.79
N GLY A 9 14.03 39.57 5.43
CA GLY A 9 12.73 39.17 5.96
C GLY A 9 11.73 38.77 4.87
N VAL A 10 11.70 39.50 3.74
CA VAL A 10 10.85 39.15 2.59
C VAL A 10 11.30 37.85 1.93
N VAL A 11 12.61 37.62 1.76
CA VAL A 11 13.14 36.36 1.23
C VAL A 11 12.81 35.18 2.15
N ALA A 12 12.94 35.35 3.47
CA ALA A 12 12.57 34.32 4.44
C ALA A 12 11.06 34.02 4.43
N ALA A 13 10.22 35.04 4.29
CA ALA A 13 8.76 34.87 4.20
C ALA A 13 8.34 34.16 2.90
N VAL A 14 8.98 34.44 1.76
CA VAL A 14 8.74 33.75 0.48
C VAL A 14 9.21 32.29 0.54
N ALA A 15 10.34 32.01 1.21
CA ALA A 15 10.83 30.63 1.40
C ALA A 15 9.90 29.78 2.30
N LEU A 16 9.23 30.40 3.27
CA LEU A 16 8.21 29.77 4.12
C LEU A 16 6.85 29.58 3.40
N TRP A 17 6.69 30.17 2.22
CA TRP A 17 5.52 30.05 1.35
C TRP A 17 5.72 29.11 0.16
N ALA A 18 6.84 28.39 0.11
CA ALA A 18 7.01 27.25 -0.77
C ALA A 18 6.00 26.16 -0.36
N GLY A 19 4.79 26.26 -0.92
CA GLY A 19 3.69 25.35 -0.68
C GLY A 19 4.13 23.91 -0.92
N GLN A 20 3.63 23.01 -0.08
CA GLN A 20 3.76 21.57 -0.23
C GLN A 20 3.57 21.19 -1.70
N ALA A 21 4.66 20.81 -2.37
CA ALA A 21 4.56 20.21 -3.69
C ALA A 21 3.69 18.96 -3.54
N GLN A 22 2.44 19.05 -4.00
CA GLN A 22 1.53 17.91 -4.07
C GLN A 22 2.09 16.96 -5.14
N ALA A 23 3.10 16.19 -4.78
CA ALA A 23 3.56 15.09 -5.60
C ALA A 23 2.42 14.07 -5.61
N HIS A 24 1.74 14.01 -6.75
CA HIS A 24 0.69 13.08 -7.13
C HIS A 24 1.01 11.67 -6.62
N LYS A 25 0.42 11.33 -5.49
CA LYS A 25 0.69 10.06 -4.79
C LYS A 25 0.04 8.92 -5.58
N LEU A 26 0.86 7.97 -6.01
CA LEU A 26 0.38 6.70 -6.55
C LEU A 26 -0.10 5.83 -5.40
N HIS A 27 -1.34 5.38 -5.46
CA HIS A 27 -1.91 4.42 -4.54
C HIS A 27 -1.82 3.04 -5.16
N VAL A 28 -1.46 2.07 -4.32
CA VAL A 28 -1.29 0.68 -4.73
C VAL A 28 -1.99 -0.20 -3.71
N PHE A 29 -2.70 -1.19 -4.19
CA PHE A 29 -3.21 -2.29 -3.39
C PHE A 29 -2.79 -3.61 -4.03
N ALA A 30 -2.37 -4.57 -3.20
CA ALA A 30 -2.06 -5.92 -3.63
C ALA A 30 -2.61 -6.94 -2.63
N ALA A 31 -3.03 -8.08 -3.13
CA ALA A 31 -3.48 -9.22 -2.36
C ALA A 31 -2.96 -10.51 -3.01
N LEU A 32 -2.98 -11.60 -2.26
CA LEU A 32 -2.65 -12.92 -2.76
C LEU A 32 -3.92 -13.66 -3.15
N ASP A 33 -3.88 -14.24 -4.34
CA ASP A 33 -4.83 -15.20 -4.85
C ASP A 33 -4.05 -16.50 -5.13
N GLY A 34 -4.08 -17.41 -4.15
CA GLY A 34 -3.21 -18.58 -4.12
C GLY A 34 -1.73 -18.19 -4.13
N LYS A 35 -1.01 -18.57 -5.20
CA LYS A 35 0.42 -18.24 -5.41
C LYS A 35 0.62 -17.03 -6.33
N VAL A 36 -0.43 -16.27 -6.61
CA VAL A 36 -0.38 -15.12 -7.51
C VAL A 36 -0.70 -13.86 -6.73
N ILE A 37 0.23 -12.91 -6.76
CA ILE A 37 0.01 -11.55 -6.27
C ILE A 37 -0.81 -10.83 -7.34
N ARG A 38 -1.99 -10.34 -6.96
CA ARG A 38 -2.85 -9.52 -7.81
C ARG A 38 -3.12 -8.19 -7.13
N GLY A 39 -3.32 -7.15 -7.91
CA GLY A 39 -3.60 -5.85 -7.35
C GLY A 39 -3.89 -4.81 -8.40
N GLU A 40 -4.00 -3.57 -7.94
CA GLU A 40 -4.24 -2.41 -8.78
C GLU A 40 -3.49 -1.19 -8.27
N ALA A 41 -3.16 -0.31 -9.21
CA ALA A 41 -2.52 0.97 -8.97
C ALA A 41 -3.34 2.10 -9.59
N TYR A 42 -3.55 3.17 -8.82
CA TYR A 42 -4.35 4.33 -9.24
C TYR A 42 -3.77 5.62 -8.66
N PHE A 43 -3.94 6.72 -9.37
CA PHE A 43 -3.53 8.03 -8.90
C PHE A 43 -4.57 8.61 -7.93
N ARG A 44 -4.17 9.54 -7.04
CA ARG A 44 -5.08 10.26 -6.11
C ARG A 44 -6.37 10.81 -6.74
N GLY A 45 -6.37 11.11 -8.05
CA GLY A 45 -7.54 11.57 -8.81
C GLY A 45 -8.47 10.45 -9.31
N GLY A 46 -8.23 9.19 -8.94
CA GLY A 46 -9.01 8.02 -9.36
C GLY A 46 -8.65 7.44 -10.73
N GLY A 47 -7.74 8.09 -11.47
CA GLY A 47 -7.25 7.57 -12.74
C GLY A 47 -6.44 6.29 -12.56
N ALA A 48 -6.73 5.28 -13.39
CA ALA A 48 -5.95 4.05 -13.46
C ALA A 48 -4.50 4.34 -13.85
N ALA A 49 -3.55 3.74 -13.14
CA ALA A 49 -2.14 3.85 -13.46
C ALA A 49 -1.77 2.76 -14.48
N ALA A 50 -2.08 3.00 -15.75
CA ALA A 50 -1.88 2.04 -16.83
C ALA A 50 -0.45 2.05 -17.38
N GLY A 51 0.06 0.87 -17.75
CA GLY A 51 1.39 0.73 -18.37
C GLY A 51 2.55 1.01 -17.40
N VAL A 52 2.30 0.95 -16.09
CA VAL A 52 3.30 1.24 -15.06
C VAL A 52 4.12 -0.02 -14.77
N PRO A 53 5.46 0.03 -14.89
CA PRO A 53 6.31 -1.08 -14.52
C PRO A 53 6.21 -1.37 -13.02
N VAL A 54 6.11 -2.65 -12.70
CA VAL A 54 6.03 -3.17 -11.34
C VAL A 54 7.21 -4.08 -11.10
N GLN A 55 7.99 -3.79 -10.06
CA GLN A 55 9.14 -4.61 -9.67
C GLN A 55 8.90 -5.17 -8.27
N ALA A 56 8.95 -6.49 -8.14
CA ALA A 56 8.93 -7.16 -6.84
C ALA A 56 10.36 -7.38 -6.36
N LEU A 57 10.67 -6.81 -5.21
CA LEU A 57 11.94 -6.93 -4.53
C LEU A 57 11.75 -7.75 -3.25
N GLY A 58 12.74 -8.55 -2.88
CA GLY A 58 12.74 -9.23 -1.60
C GLY A 58 13.36 -8.38 -0.48
N PRO A 59 13.44 -8.90 0.76
CA PRO A 59 13.91 -8.15 1.93
C PRO A 59 15.30 -7.53 1.78
N GLY A 60 16.20 -8.12 0.99
CA GLY A 60 17.55 -7.60 0.73
C GLY A 60 17.65 -6.70 -0.49
N GLY A 61 16.55 -6.44 -1.20
CA GLY A 61 16.53 -5.70 -2.46
C GLY A 61 16.71 -6.57 -3.71
N GLU A 62 16.73 -7.89 -3.56
CA GLU A 62 16.82 -8.82 -4.66
C GLU A 62 15.60 -8.82 -5.57
N PRO A 63 15.75 -8.89 -6.90
CA PRO A 63 14.63 -8.95 -7.82
C PRO A 63 13.95 -10.32 -7.75
N LEU A 64 12.69 -10.36 -7.27
CA LEU A 64 11.86 -11.57 -7.22
C LEU A 64 11.02 -11.77 -8.48
N GLY A 65 10.73 -10.66 -9.19
CA GLY A 65 9.96 -10.68 -10.43
C GLY A 65 9.57 -9.28 -10.89
N GLN A 66 9.05 -9.18 -12.11
CA GLN A 66 8.59 -7.92 -12.70
C GLN A 66 7.33 -8.16 -13.51
N THR A 67 6.47 -7.14 -13.58
CA THR A 67 5.26 -7.13 -14.41
C THR A 67 4.93 -5.68 -14.81
N THR A 68 3.82 -5.44 -15.48
CA THR A 68 3.35 -4.11 -15.86
C THR A 68 1.85 -4.04 -15.64
N THR A 69 1.35 -2.90 -15.18
CA THR A 69 -0.09 -2.70 -15.02
C THR A 69 -0.81 -2.61 -16.37
N ASP A 70 -2.02 -3.16 -16.45
CA ASP A 70 -2.88 -3.11 -17.63
C ASP A 70 -3.60 -1.75 -17.79
N SER A 71 -4.48 -1.64 -18.79
CA SER A 71 -5.25 -0.42 -19.07
C SER A 71 -6.19 0.00 -17.93
N GLN A 72 -6.52 -0.90 -17.01
CA GLN A 72 -7.31 -0.61 -15.81
C GLN A 72 -6.44 -0.39 -14.56
N GLY A 73 -5.11 -0.37 -14.71
CA GLY A 73 -4.17 -0.22 -13.61
C GLY A 73 -3.96 -1.50 -12.80
N LYS A 74 -4.49 -2.65 -13.26
CA LYS A 74 -4.36 -3.93 -12.56
C LYS A 74 -3.08 -4.63 -12.95
N PHE A 75 -2.55 -5.45 -12.05
CA PHE A 75 -1.37 -6.26 -12.33
C PHE A 75 -1.50 -7.66 -11.72
N SER A 76 -0.69 -8.58 -12.24
CA SER A 76 -0.56 -9.93 -11.72
C SER A 76 0.91 -10.36 -11.78
N LEU A 77 1.38 -10.99 -10.71
CA LEU A 77 2.75 -11.48 -10.56
C LEU A 77 2.76 -12.79 -9.76
N PRO A 78 3.42 -13.86 -10.21
CA PRO A 78 3.55 -15.09 -9.42
C PRO A 78 4.49 -14.90 -8.21
N ALA A 79 4.04 -15.28 -7.02
CA ALA A 79 4.87 -15.38 -5.82
C ALA A 79 5.64 -16.71 -5.85
N ARG A 80 6.97 -16.63 -5.99
CA ARG A 80 7.85 -17.80 -6.10
C ARG A 80 8.47 -18.21 -4.77
N PHE A 81 8.56 -17.29 -3.81
CA PHE A 81 9.25 -17.48 -2.55
C PHE A 81 8.41 -17.02 -1.37
N ARG A 82 8.56 -17.65 -0.20
CA ARG A 82 7.92 -17.21 1.06
C ARG A 82 8.81 -16.21 1.79
N CYS A 83 8.86 -14.98 1.28
CA CYS A 83 9.60 -13.87 1.87
C CYS A 83 8.79 -12.58 1.84
N GLU A 84 9.28 -11.52 2.47
CA GLU A 84 8.72 -10.18 2.26
C GLU A 84 8.85 -9.79 0.79
N HIS A 85 7.77 -9.33 0.17
CA HIS A 85 7.79 -8.77 -1.18
C HIS A 85 7.50 -7.28 -1.09
N ARG A 86 8.48 -6.46 -1.50
CA ARG A 86 8.33 -5.03 -1.73
C ARG A 86 8.04 -4.79 -3.21
N LEU A 87 6.80 -4.48 -3.53
CA LEU A 87 6.36 -4.12 -4.86
C LEU A 87 6.58 -2.62 -5.07
N VAL A 88 7.35 -2.27 -6.10
CA VAL A 88 7.66 -0.89 -6.48
C VAL A 88 7.05 -0.59 -7.83
N PHE A 89 6.29 0.50 -7.91
CA PHE A 89 5.60 0.97 -9.10
C PHE A 89 6.20 2.31 -9.47
N ASP A 90 6.83 2.41 -10.63
CA ASP A 90 7.45 3.66 -11.10
C ASP A 90 6.75 4.15 -12.36
N ALA A 91 5.82 5.10 -12.21
CA ALA A 91 5.13 5.72 -13.34
C ALA A 91 5.92 6.90 -13.95
N GLY A 92 7.18 7.10 -13.54
CA GLY A 92 8.04 8.20 -13.99
C GLY A 92 7.68 9.55 -13.38
N GLY A 93 8.54 10.55 -13.56
CA GLY A 93 8.28 11.92 -13.11
C GLY A 93 8.05 12.09 -11.60
N GLY A 94 8.60 11.17 -10.78
CA GLY A 94 8.43 11.17 -9.32
C GLY A 94 7.18 10.46 -8.80
N HIS A 95 6.41 9.81 -9.68
CA HIS A 95 5.21 9.04 -9.32
C HIS A 95 5.59 7.61 -8.93
N VAL A 96 6.15 7.46 -7.72
CA VAL A 96 6.53 6.14 -7.19
C VAL A 96 5.53 5.69 -6.14
N GLY A 97 5.02 4.47 -6.30
CA GLY A 97 4.15 3.78 -5.35
C GLY A 97 4.83 2.53 -4.81
N GLU A 98 4.63 2.24 -3.53
CA GLU A 98 5.18 1.03 -2.90
C GLU A 98 4.09 0.27 -2.15
N TYR A 99 4.19 -1.06 -2.20
CA TYR A 99 3.36 -1.97 -1.41
C TYR A 99 4.22 -3.08 -0.81
N ARG A 100 3.99 -3.43 0.46
CA ARG A 100 4.71 -4.52 1.14
C ARG A 100 3.77 -5.66 1.48
N LEU A 101 4.11 -6.85 1.03
CA LEU A 101 3.50 -8.11 1.43
C LEU A 101 4.44 -8.83 2.39
N SER A 102 3.98 -9.15 3.59
CA SER A 102 4.78 -9.88 4.58
C SER A 102 4.85 -11.37 4.23
N ALA A 103 5.94 -12.05 4.62
CA ALA A 103 6.10 -13.48 4.40
C ALA A 103 4.96 -14.33 5.02
N GLN A 104 4.26 -13.81 6.03
CA GLN A 104 3.15 -14.46 6.73
C GLN A 104 1.87 -14.49 5.88
N GLN A 105 1.69 -13.50 5.00
CA GLN A 105 0.55 -13.42 4.08
C GLN A 105 0.69 -14.41 2.91
N LEU A 106 1.91 -14.85 2.61
CA LEU A 106 2.20 -15.81 1.54
C LEU A 106 1.79 -17.24 1.93
N PRO A 107 1.51 -18.12 0.96
CA PRO A 107 1.29 -19.56 1.19
C PRO A 107 2.48 -20.24 1.88
N ALA A 108 2.19 -21.22 2.75
CA ALA A 108 3.20 -21.94 3.55
C ALA A 108 4.04 -22.94 2.74
N ASP A 109 3.53 -23.34 1.57
CA ASP A 109 4.16 -24.29 0.67
C ASP A 109 5.18 -23.65 -0.30
N LEU A 110 5.35 -22.31 -0.26
CA LEU A 110 6.37 -21.63 -1.03
C LEU A 110 7.75 -21.78 -0.36
N PRO A 111 8.82 -22.04 -1.14
CA PRO A 111 10.15 -22.18 -0.59
C PRO A 111 10.67 -20.85 -0.02
N PRO A 112 11.46 -20.86 1.07
CA PRO A 112 12.10 -19.65 1.57
C PRO A 112 13.14 -19.16 0.57
N LEU A 113 13.30 -17.84 0.49
CA LEU A 113 14.22 -17.21 -0.46
C LEU A 113 15.69 -17.66 -0.28
N SER A 114 16.09 -18.01 0.95
CA SER A 114 17.42 -18.53 1.26
C SER A 114 17.77 -19.83 0.52
N GLN A 115 16.78 -20.58 0.01
CA GLN A 115 17.01 -21.78 -0.81
C GLN A 115 17.26 -21.44 -2.29
N ALA A 116 16.97 -20.20 -2.71
CA ALA A 116 17.16 -19.73 -4.09
C ALA A 116 18.56 -19.11 -4.30
N VAL A 117 19.25 -18.77 -3.22
CA VAL A 117 20.58 -18.17 -3.25
C VAL A 117 21.59 -19.30 -3.09
N SER A 118 22.27 -19.67 -4.19
CA SER A 118 23.45 -20.55 -4.13
C SER A 118 24.55 -19.89 -3.27
N PRO A 119 25.49 -20.67 -2.69
CA PRO A 119 26.54 -20.13 -1.80
C PRO A 119 27.39 -19.00 -2.40
N ASP A 120 27.36 -18.80 -3.72
CA ASP A 120 28.04 -17.71 -4.44
C ASP A 120 27.18 -16.43 -4.64
N GLY A 121 26.05 -16.28 -3.94
CA GLY A 121 25.28 -15.03 -3.90
C GLY A 121 24.61 -14.62 -5.22
N THR A 122 24.56 -15.51 -6.21
CA THR A 122 23.99 -15.23 -7.52
C THR A 122 22.54 -15.72 -7.57
N PHE A 123 21.60 -14.81 -7.83
CA PHE A 123 20.20 -15.15 -8.09
C PHE A 123 20.08 -15.81 -9.47
N ALA A 124 19.56 -17.04 -9.51
CA ALA A 124 19.26 -17.74 -10.76
C ALA A 124 18.12 -17.01 -11.51
N SER A 125 18.50 -16.09 -12.39
CA SER A 125 17.59 -15.42 -13.31
C SER A 125 17.08 -16.43 -14.33
N ALA A 126 15.88 -16.96 -14.11
CA ALA A 126 15.11 -17.70 -15.11
C ALA A 126 13.66 -17.21 -15.12
N LEU A 127 13.37 -16.28 -16.04
CA LEU A 127 12.05 -16.12 -16.64
C LEU A 127 11.79 -17.31 -17.58
N PRO A 128 10.53 -17.73 -17.72
CA PRO A 128 9.95 -17.66 -19.06
C PRO A 128 8.59 -16.96 -19.09
N SER A 129 8.42 -16.15 -20.15
CA SER A 129 7.16 -15.62 -20.65
C SER A 129 6.35 -16.69 -21.37
N ALA A 130 5.01 -16.55 -21.31
CA ALA A 130 3.96 -17.03 -22.23
C ALA A 130 4.04 -18.50 -22.69
N THR A 131 3.02 -19.32 -22.53
CA THR A 131 1.70 -19.28 -23.19
C THR A 131 0.91 -20.47 -22.59
N LEU A 132 -0.41 -20.47 -22.73
CA LEU A 132 -1.33 -21.64 -22.80
C LEU A 132 -2.65 -21.19 -22.13
N GLU A 133 -3.85 -21.42 -22.62
CA GLU A 133 -4.45 -21.74 -23.91
C GLU A 133 -5.96 -21.74 -23.57
N ALA A 134 -6.80 -21.11 -24.40
CA ALA A 134 -8.23 -21.05 -24.14
C ALA A 134 -8.84 -22.46 -24.28
N ASN A 135 -9.53 -22.94 -23.24
CA ASN A 135 -10.31 -24.18 -23.34
C ASN A 135 -11.77 -23.83 -23.71
N PRO A 136 -12.37 -24.41 -24.76
CA PRO A 136 -13.76 -24.14 -25.14
C PRO A 136 -14.74 -24.91 -24.25
N LEU A 137 -15.87 -24.25 -23.94
CA LEU A 137 -17.10 -24.85 -23.41
C LEU A 137 -17.64 -25.95 -24.35
N PRO A 138 -18.26 -27.00 -23.78
CA PRO A 138 -19.41 -27.65 -24.41
C PRO A 138 -20.72 -27.25 -23.73
N ALA A 139 -21.72 -27.06 -24.58
CA ALA A 139 -23.07 -26.60 -24.29
C ALA A 139 -23.97 -27.63 -23.56
N ALA A 140 -25.08 -27.08 -23.05
CA ALA A 140 -26.24 -27.71 -22.41
C ALA A 140 -26.94 -28.77 -23.30
N GLU A 141 -27.71 -29.72 -22.73
CA GLU A 141 -29.17 -29.67 -22.42
C GLU A 141 -29.64 -31.07 -21.91
N PRO A 142 -30.90 -31.35 -21.48
CA PRO A 142 -31.98 -30.56 -20.84
C PRO A 142 -32.66 -31.27 -19.61
N VAL A 143 -33.66 -30.58 -19.06
CA VAL A 143 -34.48 -30.80 -17.84
C VAL A 143 -35.57 -31.88 -17.96
N GLU A 144 -35.94 -32.57 -16.86
CA GLU A 144 -37.33 -33.03 -16.65
C GLU A 144 -37.78 -33.00 -15.17
N LYS A 145 -39.03 -32.58 -14.95
CA LYS A 145 -39.76 -32.15 -13.72
C LYS A 145 -40.44 -33.31 -12.95
N GLU A 146 -40.26 -33.48 -11.64
CA GLU A 146 -41.18 -33.15 -10.48
C GLU A 146 -42.13 -34.33 -10.00
N PRO A 147 -42.86 -34.28 -8.84
CA PRO A 147 -42.57 -34.93 -7.52
C PRO A 147 -43.70 -35.89 -6.97
N PRO A 148 -43.87 -36.11 -5.62
CA PRO A 148 -43.31 -37.16 -4.72
C PRO A 148 -44.39 -38.18 -4.22
N PRO A 149 -44.12 -39.13 -3.28
CA PRO A 149 -44.36 -38.83 -1.84
C PRO A 149 -43.54 -39.64 -0.78
N ASN A 150 -43.36 -38.98 0.38
CA ASN A 150 -43.45 -39.50 1.76
C ASN A 150 -42.24 -40.07 2.56
N LEU A 151 -42.24 -39.62 3.84
CA LEU A 151 -41.77 -40.19 5.11
C LEU A 151 -40.28 -40.53 5.30
N SER A 152 -39.58 -39.77 6.16
CA SER A 152 -39.37 -40.20 7.56
C SER A 152 -38.49 -39.22 8.33
N SER A 153 -38.85 -39.03 9.59
CA SER A 153 -38.20 -38.27 10.65
C SER A 153 -36.83 -38.84 11.05
N GLY A 154 -35.80 -37.99 11.03
CA GLY A 154 -34.50 -38.22 11.67
C GLY A 154 -33.89 -36.89 12.12
N PRO A 155 -33.20 -36.81 13.27
CA PRO A 155 -32.56 -35.58 13.72
C PRO A 155 -31.51 -35.11 12.69
N LEU A 156 -31.67 -33.88 12.18
CA LEU A 156 -30.72 -33.27 11.24
C LEU A 156 -29.31 -33.18 11.87
N PRO A 157 -28.25 -33.51 11.12
CA PRO A 157 -26.88 -33.14 11.44
C PRO A 157 -26.76 -31.62 11.60
N ARG A 158 -26.05 -31.16 12.64
CA ARG A 158 -25.73 -29.73 12.83
C ARG A 158 -25.03 -29.18 11.59
N ASP A 159 -25.65 -28.17 10.97
CA ASP A 159 -25.16 -27.47 9.79
C ASP A 159 -23.82 -26.75 10.09
N PRO A 160 -22.68 -27.14 9.47
CA PRO A 160 -21.39 -26.47 9.65
C PRO A 160 -21.35 -25.06 9.02
N SER A 161 -22.34 -24.73 8.19
CA SER A 161 -22.49 -23.46 7.47
C SER A 161 -22.85 -22.29 8.41
N ALA A 162 -23.62 -22.53 9.47
CA ALA A 162 -24.03 -21.49 10.42
C ALA A 162 -22.84 -20.96 11.26
N ASN A 163 -21.89 -21.83 11.62
CA ASN A 163 -20.66 -21.42 12.32
C ASN A 163 -19.70 -20.63 11.43
N LEU A 164 -19.71 -20.89 10.11
CA LEU A 164 -18.86 -20.18 9.14
C LEU A 164 -19.39 -18.77 8.87
N ILE A 165 -20.72 -18.61 8.76
CA ILE A 165 -21.35 -17.30 8.57
C ILE A 165 -21.15 -16.42 9.82
N GLY A 166 -21.27 -16.99 11.04
CA GLY A 166 -21.00 -16.27 12.28
C GLY A 166 -19.54 -15.84 12.45
N SER A 167 -18.58 -16.62 11.95
CA SER A 167 -17.16 -16.29 12.02
C SER A 167 -16.74 -15.23 10.99
N ILE A 168 -17.37 -15.18 9.81
CA ILE A 168 -17.14 -14.11 8.82
C ILE A 168 -17.63 -12.75 9.35
N GLU A 169 -18.79 -12.72 10.03
CA GLU A 169 -19.34 -11.49 10.61
C GLU A 169 -18.48 -10.97 11.77
N ALA A 170 -17.94 -11.88 12.60
CA ALA A 170 -17.00 -11.54 13.66
C ALA A 170 -15.68 -10.97 13.12
N VAL A 171 -15.13 -11.55 12.05
CA VAL A 171 -13.91 -11.05 11.40
C VAL A 171 -14.13 -9.68 10.75
N ARG A 172 -15.29 -9.43 10.13
CA ARG A 172 -15.64 -8.10 9.59
C ARG A 172 -15.68 -7.04 10.68
N THR A 173 -16.27 -7.38 11.83
CA THR A 173 -16.36 -6.46 12.98
C THR A 173 -14.97 -6.14 13.52
N GLN A 174 -14.11 -7.15 13.64
CA GLN A 174 -12.71 -6.97 14.04
C GLN A 174 -11.93 -6.09 13.05
N MET A 175 -12.13 -6.26 11.74
CA MET A 175 -11.49 -5.42 10.72
C MET A 175 -11.98 -3.97 10.72
N LEU A 176 -13.26 -3.73 11.03
CA LEU A 176 -13.81 -2.38 11.15
C LEU A 176 -13.24 -1.65 12.37
N GLU A 177 -13.13 -2.34 13.51
CA GLU A 177 -12.54 -1.80 14.73
C GLU A 177 -11.06 -1.45 14.54
N LEU A 178 -10.28 -2.37 13.96
CA LEU A 178 -8.87 -2.15 13.66
C LEU A 178 -8.66 -0.92 12.75
N ARG A 179 -9.51 -0.73 11.73
CA ARG A 179 -9.42 0.46 10.85
C ARG A 179 -9.70 1.76 11.61
N ALA A 180 -10.69 1.77 12.49
CA ALA A 180 -11.01 2.94 13.29
C ALA A 180 -9.84 3.32 14.22
N GLU A 181 -9.19 2.33 14.82
CA GLU A 181 -8.03 2.53 15.69
C GLU A 181 -6.81 3.05 14.91
N PHE A 182 -6.53 2.51 13.71
CA PHE A 182 -5.46 3.00 12.84
C PHE A 182 -5.67 4.44 12.35
N ASP A 183 -6.91 4.84 12.06
CA ASP A 183 -7.22 6.20 11.62
C ASP A 183 -7.13 7.21 12.78
N ALA A 184 -7.48 6.81 14.00
CA ALA A 184 -7.31 7.62 15.20
C ALA A 184 -5.82 7.90 15.50
N PHE A 185 -4.96 6.88 15.44
CA PHE A 185 -3.51 7.04 15.66
C PHE A 185 -2.82 7.95 14.63
N ARG A 186 -3.30 7.94 13.36
CA ARG A 186 -2.76 8.81 12.30
C ARG A 186 -3.20 10.27 12.43
N GLN A 187 -4.39 10.55 12.96
CA GLN A 187 -4.84 11.92 13.17
C GLN A 187 -4.05 12.60 14.31
N GLU A 188 -3.78 11.89 15.40
CA GLU A 188 -3.03 12.48 16.52
C GLU A 188 -1.59 12.82 16.18
N THR A 189 -0.88 11.94 15.46
CA THR A 189 0.52 12.18 15.04
C THR A 189 0.61 13.40 14.13
N ARG A 190 -0.31 13.56 13.19
CA ARG A 190 -0.33 14.70 12.27
C ARG A 190 -0.62 16.04 12.97
N LEU A 191 -1.52 16.05 13.96
CA LEU A 191 -1.81 17.27 14.73
C LEU A 191 -0.64 17.67 15.64
N ARG A 192 0.02 16.70 16.29
CA ARG A 192 1.20 16.94 17.13
C ARG A 192 2.39 17.46 16.32
N ASP A 193 2.64 16.91 15.14
CA ASP A 193 3.75 17.35 14.27
C ASP A 193 3.52 18.77 13.72
N VAL A 194 2.29 19.11 13.32
CA VAL A 194 1.94 20.45 12.84
C VAL A 194 2.03 21.48 13.96
N LEU A 195 1.48 21.18 15.14
CA LEU A 195 1.50 22.09 16.28
C LEU A 195 2.94 22.28 16.81
N GLY A 196 3.74 21.21 16.83
CA GLY A 196 5.16 21.25 17.18
C GLY A 196 5.98 22.09 16.20
N GLY A 197 5.75 21.92 14.89
CA GLY A 197 6.41 22.71 13.86
C GLY A 197 6.06 24.20 13.93
N VAL A 198 4.79 24.54 14.09
CA VAL A 198 4.33 25.94 14.23
C VAL A 198 4.89 26.57 15.52
N GLY A 199 4.87 25.83 16.64
CA GLY A 199 5.43 26.28 17.91
C GLY A 199 6.94 26.54 17.84
N TYR A 200 7.70 25.67 17.15
CA TYR A 200 9.13 25.83 16.97
C TYR A 200 9.49 27.11 16.19
N ILE A 201 8.76 27.39 15.10
CA ILE A 201 8.97 28.59 14.27
C ILE A 201 8.65 29.87 15.06
N LEU A 202 7.51 29.90 15.75
CA LEU A 202 7.11 31.05 16.58
C LEU A 202 8.06 31.26 17.76
N GLY A 203 8.52 30.18 18.39
CA GLY A 203 9.48 30.21 19.48
C GLY A 203 10.83 30.81 19.07
N LEU A 204 11.42 30.32 17.97
CA LEU A 204 12.67 30.86 17.45
C LEU A 204 12.55 32.33 17.07
N MET A 205 11.46 32.70 16.37
CA MET A 205 11.23 34.09 15.97
C MET A 205 11.05 35.01 17.19
N GLY A 206 10.34 34.55 18.23
CA GLY A 206 10.20 35.27 19.48
C GLY A 206 11.53 35.51 20.19
N VAL A 207 12.40 34.51 20.26
CA VAL A 207 13.74 34.63 20.85
C VAL A 207 14.59 35.65 20.09
N VAL A 208 14.58 35.60 18.74
CA VAL A 208 15.32 36.56 17.92
C VAL A 208 14.82 37.98 18.16
N LEU A 209 13.51 38.21 18.15
CA LEU A 209 12.92 39.53 18.41
C LEU A 209 13.23 40.04 19.81
N TYR A 210 13.21 39.17 20.82
CA TYR A 210 13.57 39.52 22.19
C TYR A 210 15.03 40.00 22.31
N VAL A 211 15.96 39.25 21.72
CA VAL A 211 17.39 39.62 21.73
C VAL A 211 17.64 40.92 20.94
N VAL A 212 16.99 41.08 19.78
CA VAL A 212 17.10 42.31 18.97
C VAL A 212 16.53 43.52 19.70
N ASN A 213 15.39 43.37 20.39
CA ASN A 213 14.78 44.46 21.15
C ASN A 213 15.64 44.85 22.36
N ARG A 214 16.19 43.86 23.08
CA ARG A 214 17.08 44.10 24.23
C ARG A 214 18.35 44.87 23.85
N ARG A 215 18.89 44.66 22.64
CA ARG A 215 20.06 45.40 22.15
C ARG A 215 19.75 46.86 21.79
N ARG A 216 18.49 47.20 21.52
CA ARG A 216 18.08 48.59 21.21
C ARG A 216 17.88 49.42 22.48
N THR A 217 17.41 48.82 23.57
CA THR A 217 17.25 49.50 24.86
C THR A 217 18.56 49.78 25.59
N SER A 218 19.66 49.09 25.26
CA SER A 218 20.99 49.39 25.82
C SER A 218 21.80 50.44 25.04
N GLN A 219 21.26 50.98 23.93
CA GLN A 219 21.91 52.04 23.13
C GLN A 219 21.19 53.40 23.21
N SER A 220 20.21 53.56 24.12
CA SER A 220 19.65 54.85 24.54
C SER A 220 20.10 55.18 25.95
#